data_AF-A0A135YLK0-F1
#
_entry.id   AF-A0A135YLK0-F1
#
_cell.length_a   1.000
_cell.length_b   1.000
_cell.length_c   1.000
_cell.angle_alpha   90.00
_cell.angle_beta   90.00
_cell.angle_gamma   90.00
#
_symmetry.space_group_name_H-M   'P 1'
#
loop_
_entity.id
_entity.type
_entity.pdbx_description
1 polymer ?
#
loop_
_entity_poly.entity_id
_entity_poly.type
_entity_poly.pdbx_seq_one_letter_code
_entity_poly.pdbx_strand_id
1 'polypeptide(L)' 'MKCPVCGNWVDFFDICDNCGYQNQGIDIDNGVKGPNKMTLTKAREAYARGEQVE' A
#
# COMPACT_ATOMS: atom_id res chain seq x y z
N MET A 1 12.03 7.86 -3.85
CA MET A 1 11.92 7.55 -2.40
C MET A 1 12.59 6.22 -2.06
N LYS A 2 12.78 5.91 -0.78
CA LYS A 2 13.24 4.56 -0.37
C LYS A 2 12.09 3.57 -0.50
N CYS A 3 12.30 2.49 -1.24
CA CYS A 3 11.36 1.40 -1.40
C CYS A 3 11.03 0.81 -0.02
N PRO A 4 9.74 0.72 0.37
CA PRO A 4 9.35 0.23 1.69
C PRO A 4 9.56 -1.28 1.85
N VAL A 5 9.80 -2.01 0.75
CA VAL A 5 10.01 -3.46 0.75
C VAL A 5 11.49 -3.81 0.94
N CYS A 6 12.39 -3.18 0.17
CA CYS A 6 13.81 -3.58 0.15
C CYS A 6 14.81 -2.43 0.40
N GLY A 7 14.36 -1.19 0.57
CA GLY A 7 15.23 -0.05 0.86
C GLY A 7 16.04 0.51 -0.33
N ASN A 8 15.88 -0.04 -1.54
CA ASN A 8 16.46 0.55 -2.74
C ASN A 8 15.75 1.86 -3.14
N TRP A 9 16.42 2.68 -3.94
CA TRP A 9 15.80 3.87 -4.52
C TRP A 9 14.79 3.45 -5.60
N VAL A 10 13.63 4.11 -5.59
CA VAL A 10 12.59 3.97 -6.60
C VAL A 10 11.92 5.33 -6.79
N ASP A 11 11.67 5.72 -8.04
CA ASP A 11 10.99 6.97 -8.36
C ASP A 11 9.47 6.88 -8.13
N PHE A 12 8.78 8.01 -8.18
CA PHE A 12 7.33 8.05 -8.07
C PHE A 12 6.70 7.52 -9.36
N PHE A 13 5.63 6.74 -9.23
CA PHE A 13 4.94 6.11 -10.37
C PHE A 13 5.84 5.14 -11.17
N ASP A 14 6.71 4.41 -10.47
CA ASP A 14 7.71 3.51 -11.06
C ASP A 14 7.80 2.16 -10.32
N ILE A 15 8.43 1.16 -10.94
CA ILE A 15 8.62 -0.18 -10.40
C ILE A 15 10.05 -0.31 -9.86
N CYS A 16 10.20 -0.80 -8.63
CA CYS A 16 11.51 -1.05 -8.05
C CYS A 16 12.20 -2.22 -8.78
N ASP A 17 13.29 -1.94 -9.48
CA ASP A 17 14.06 -2.93 -10.25
C ASP A 17 14.57 -4.13 -9.43
N ASN A 18 14.70 -3.98 -8.11
CA ASN A 18 15.24 -5.04 -7.24
C ASN A 18 14.18 -6.00 -6.71
N CYS A 19 12.96 -5.55 -6.48
CA CYS A 19 11.93 -6.36 -5.81
C CYS A 19 10.55 -6.31 -6.46
N GLY A 20 10.38 -5.52 -7.52
CA GLY A 20 9.11 -5.38 -8.23
C GLY A 20 8.05 -4.54 -7.52
N TYR A 21 8.39 -3.88 -6.40
CA TYR A 21 7.44 -2.97 -5.74
C TYR A 21 7.01 -1.84 -6.68
N GLN A 22 5.71 -1.72 -6.92
CA GLN A 22 5.14 -0.70 -7.79
C GLN A 22 4.80 0.55 -6.97
N ASN A 23 5.65 1.56 -7.02
CA ASN A 23 5.41 2.84 -6.36
C ASN A 23 4.32 3.62 -7.11
N GLN A 24 3.15 3.77 -6.51
CA GLN A 24 2.00 4.46 -7.13
C GLN A 24 1.95 5.97 -6.80
N GLY A 25 3.05 6.57 -6.34
CA GLY A 25 3.06 7.98 -5.93
C GLY A 25 2.77 8.16 -4.44
N ILE A 26 2.30 9.35 -4.06
CA ILE A 26 1.91 9.64 -2.68
C ILE A 26 0.64 8.85 -2.35
N ASP A 27 0.75 7.91 -1.42
CA ASP A 27 -0.40 7.14 -0.96
C ASP A 27 -1.18 7.92 0.10
N ILE A 28 -2.18 8.66 -0.37
CA ILE A 28 -3.18 9.29 0.49
C ILE A 28 -4.36 8.34 0.61
N ASP A 29 -4.69 7.89 1.83
CA ASP A 29 -5.85 7.04 2.12
C ASP A 29 -7.15 7.86 2.09
N ASN A 30 -7.50 8.37 0.91
CA ASN A 30 -8.65 9.26 0.71
C ASN A 30 -9.95 8.49 0.46
N GLY A 31 -10.05 7.27 0.97
CA GLY A 31 -11.20 6.39 0.78
C GLY A 31 -10.88 5.13 0.00
N VAL A 32 -11.94 4.44 -0.40
CA VAL A 32 -11.85 3.13 -1.04
C VAL A 32 -11.33 3.29 -2.47
N LYS A 33 -10.25 2.57 -2.80
CA LYS A 33 -9.62 2.59 -4.14
C LYS A 33 -9.91 1.28 -4.88
N GLY A 34 -10.20 1.39 -6.18
CA GLY A 34 -10.39 0.24 -7.05
C GLY A 34 -11.53 -0.68 -6.58
N PRO A 35 -11.38 -2.01 -6.70
CA PRO A 35 -12.41 -2.99 -6.30
C PRO A 35 -12.42 -3.30 -4.80
N ASN A 36 -11.60 -2.61 -3.99
CA ASN A 36 -11.56 -2.86 -2.55
C ASN A 36 -12.91 -2.49 -1.90
N LYS A 37 -13.26 -3.14 -0.78
CA LYS A 37 -14.47 -2.84 0.00
C LYS A 37 -14.22 -1.93 1.21
N MET A 38 -12.96 -1.67 1.54
CA MET A 38 -12.55 -0.85 2.67
C MET A 38 -11.24 -0.12 2.41
N THR A 39 -10.97 0.89 3.23
CA THR A 39 -9.71 1.65 3.22
C THR A 39 -8.57 0.83 3.82
N LEU A 40 -7.32 1.21 3.51
CA LEU A 40 -6.15 0.57 4.11
C LEU A 40 -6.14 0.75 5.64
N THR A 41 -6.54 1.93 6.12
CA THR A 41 -6.68 2.21 7.56
C THR A 41 -7.65 1.24 8.22
N LYS A 42 -8.85 1.06 7.66
CA LYS A 42 -9.85 0.14 8.22
C LYS A 42 -9.38 -1.31 8.19
N ALA A 43 -8.69 -1.74 7.13
CA ALA A 43 -8.13 -3.09 7.05
C ALA A 43 -7.07 -3.34 8.14
N ARG A 44 -6.20 -2.35 8.43
CA ARG A 44 -5.21 -2.44 9.51
C ARG A 44 -5.85 -2.54 10.88
N GLU A 45 -6.88 -1.75 11.15
CA GLU A 45 -7.63 -1.81 12.41
C GLU A 45 -8.31 -3.17 12.62
N ALA A 46 -8.99 -3.69 11.58
CA ALA A 46 -9.65 -4.99 11.62
C ALA A 46 -8.64 -6.12 11.91
N TYR A 47 -7.48 -6.11 11.23
CA TYR A 47 -6.41 -7.07 11.49
C TYR A 47 -5.92 -7.00 12.94
N ALA A 48 -5.68 -5.81 13.49
CA ALA A 48 -5.25 -5.63 14.86
C ALA A 48 -6.29 -6.12 15.90
N ARG A 49 -7.58 -6.06 15.55
CA ARG A 49 -8.68 -6.57 16.38
C ARG A 49 -9.02 -8.05 16.14
N GLY A 50 -8.37 -8.71 15.18
CA GLY A 50 -8.69 -10.09 14.79
C GLY A 50 -10.06 -10.23 14.12
N GLU A 51 -10.59 -9.17 13.51
CA GLU A 51 -11.86 -9.18 12.81
C GLU A 51 -11.72 -9.80 11.41
N GLN A 52 -12.75 -10.52 10.97
CA GLN A 52 -12.81 -10.98 9.58
C GLN A 52 -13.08 -9.80 8.64
N VAL A 53 -12.37 -9.79 7.51
CA VAL A 53 -12.54 -8.82 6.42
C VAL A 53 -13.10 -9.55 5.20
N GLU A 54 -14.08 -8.93 4.52
CA GLU A 54 -14.77 -9.44 3.31
C GLU A 54 -14.21 -8.89 1.98
#